data_AF-A0A1S6ILV4-F1
#
_entry.id   AF-A0A1S6ILV4-F1
#
_cell.length_a   1.000
_cell.length_b   1.000
_cell.length_c   1.000
_cell.angle_alpha   90.00
_cell.angle_beta   90.00
_cell.angle_gamma   90.00
#
_symmetry.space_group_name_H-M   'P 1'
#
loop_
_entity.id
_entity.type
_entity.pdbx_description
1 polymer ?
#
loop_
_entity_poly.entity_id
_entity_poly.type
_entity_poly.pdbx_seq_one_letter_code
_entity_poly.pdbx_strand_id
1 'polypeptide(L)' 'MKDKITTSQFYDEIDYFLAEQALNELKEVGLITEEEKAEIHQLNLEKFNPYLKDLLV' A
#
# COMPACT_ATOMS: atom_id res chain seq x y z
N MET A 1 -22.39 12.46 -5.83
CA MET A 1 -22.55 11.53 -4.70
C MET A 1 -21.15 11.14 -4.28
N LYS A 2 -20.79 11.23 -2.98
CA LYS A 2 -19.57 10.56 -2.51
C LYS A 2 -19.83 9.07 -2.70
N ASP A 3 -19.13 8.44 -3.63
CA ASP A 3 -19.29 7.02 -3.86
C ASP A 3 -19.06 6.28 -2.55
N LYS A 4 -20.02 5.44 -2.15
CA LYS A 4 -19.88 4.65 -0.94
C LYS A 4 -18.72 3.69 -1.17
N ILE A 5 -17.65 3.84 -0.40
CA ILE A 5 -16.58 2.85 -0.31
C ILE A 5 -17.24 1.50 -0.01
N THR A 6 -17.03 0.53 -0.89
CA THR A 6 -17.49 -0.84 -0.66
C THR A 6 -16.64 -1.48 0.42
N THR A 7 -17.18 -2.47 1.12
CA THR A 7 -16.42 -3.23 2.12
C THR A 7 -15.14 -3.85 1.52
N SER A 8 -15.16 -4.26 0.25
CA SER A 8 -13.95 -4.75 -0.45
C SER A 8 -12.89 -3.67 -0.54
N GLN A 9 -13.24 -2.49 -1.04
CA GLN A 9 -12.30 -1.36 -1.16
C GLN A 9 -11.72 -0.96 0.19
N PHE A 10 -12.51 -1.06 1.27
CA PHE A 10 -12.00 -0.80 2.61
C PHE A 10 -10.97 -1.85 3.08
N TYR A 11 -11.16 -3.13 2.74
CA TYR A 11 -10.16 -4.15 3.06
C TYR A 11 -8.91 -4.03 2.20
N ASP A 12 -9.06 -3.68 0.91
CA ASP A 12 -7.92 -3.45 0.02
C ASP A 12 -7.02 -2.31 0.55
N GLU A 13 -7.60 -1.26 1.17
CA GLU A 13 -6.86 -0.19 1.86
C GLU A 13 -6.09 -0.68 3.09
N ILE A 14 -6.72 -1.52 3.91
CA ILE A 14 -6.08 -2.09 5.10
C ILE A 14 -4.90 -2.96 4.66
N ASP A 15 -5.12 -3.83 3.68
CA ASP A 15 -4.09 -4.74 3.18
C ASP A 15 -2.92 -3.98 2.56
N TYR A 16 -3.20 -2.91 1.79
CA TYR A 16 -2.18 -2.00 1.27
C TYR A 16 -1.35 -1.37 2.40
N PHE A 17 -2.01 -0.81 3.42
CA PHE A 17 -1.32 -0.16 4.53
C PHE A 17 -0.43 -1.14 5.31
N LEU A 18 -0.93 -2.33 5.60
CA LEU A 18 -0.16 -3.38 6.29
C LEU A 18 1.05 -3.83 5.45
N ALA A 19 0.87 -3.97 4.14
CA ALA A 19 1.98 -4.31 3.24
C ALA A 19 3.06 -3.22 3.23
N GLU A 20 2.68 -1.94 3.18
CA GLU A 20 3.64 -0.83 3.22
C GLU A 20 4.38 -0.74 4.56
N GLN A 21 3.72 -1.01 5.67
CA GLN A 21 4.37 -1.10 6.98
C GLN A 21 5.43 -2.21 7.01
N ALA A 22 5.08 -3.41 6.52
CA ALA A 22 6.03 -4.52 6.46
C ALA A 22 7.24 -4.18 5.56
N LEU A 23 7.04 -3.51 4.43
CA LEU A 23 8.14 -3.07 3.57
C LEU A 23 9.06 -2.05 4.25
N ASN A 24 8.49 -1.13 5.04
CA ASN A 24 9.30 -0.20 5.84
C ASN A 24 10.18 -0.95 6.85
N GLU A 25 9.60 -1.90 7.59
CA GLU A 25 10.35 -2.69 8.57
C GLU A 25 11.47 -3.51 7.91
N LEU A 26 11.18 -4.19 6.81
CA LEU A 26 12.17 -4.97 6.05
C LEU A 26 13.35 -4.12 5.57
N LYS A 27 13.05 -2.91 5.10
CA LYS A 27 14.06 -1.94 4.69
C LYS A 27 14.89 -1.45 5.89
N GLU A 28 14.23 -1.11 6.99
CA GLU A 28 14.91 -0.62 8.21
C GLU A 28 15.91 -1.63 8.77
N VAL A 29 15.59 -2.93 8.70
CA VAL A 29 16.51 -4.00 9.11
C VAL A 29 17.51 -4.41 8.01
N GLY A 30 17.48 -3.74 6.86
CA GLY A 30 18.41 -3.97 5.74
C GLY A 30 18.19 -5.29 5.00
N LEU A 31 16.99 -5.87 5.06
CA LEU A 31 16.64 -7.10 4.32
C LEU A 31 16.27 -6.83 2.86
N ILE A 32 15.87 -5.60 2.55
CA ILE A 32 15.62 -5.12 1.19
C ILE A 32 16.25 -3.74 0.99
N THR A 33 16.57 -3.40 -0.25
CA THR A 33 17.05 -2.06 -0.62
C THR A 33 15.90 -1.08 -0.81
N GLU A 34 16.23 0.22 -0.95
CA GLU A 34 15.26 1.24 -1.34
C GLU A 34 14.65 0.97 -2.72
N GLU A 35 15.47 0.50 -3.66
CA GLU A 35 15.04 0.17 -5.02
C GLU A 35 14.05 -1.00 -5.03
N GLU A 36 14.36 -2.07 -4.30
CA GLU A 36 13.47 -3.24 -4.16
C GLU A 36 12.15 -2.83 -3.49
N LYS A 37 12.22 -1.99 -2.44
CA LYS A 37 11.03 -1.44 -1.81
C LYS A 37 10.20 -0.61 -2.79
N ALA A 38 10.82 0.25 -3.59
CA ALA A 38 10.12 1.09 -4.55
C ALA A 38 9.43 0.27 -5.65
N GLU A 39 10.05 -0.82 -6.10
CA GLU A 39 9.45 -1.75 -7.06
C GLU A 39 8.22 -2.46 -6.45
N ILE A 40 8.34 -2.98 -5.22
CA ILE A 40 7.22 -3.66 -4.55
C ILE A 40 6.08 -2.66 -4.24
N HIS A 41 6.41 -1.42 -3.87
CA HIS A 41 5.42 -0.37 -3.67
C HIS A 41 4.57 -0.13 -4.94
N GLN A 42 5.19 -0.10 -6.12
CA GLN A 42 4.46 0.04 -7.38
C GLN A 42 3.55 -1.17 -7.64
N LEU A 43 4.04 -2.38 -7.39
CA LEU A 43 3.22 -3.59 -7.52
C LEU A 43 2.03 -3.60 -6.55
N ASN A 44 2.21 -3.11 -5.32
CA ASN A 44 1.14 -2.96 -4.34
C ASN A 44 0.08 -1.96 -4.83
N LEU A 45 0.50 -0.83 -5.41
CA LEU A 45 -0.41 0.16 -5.96
C LEU A 45 -1.26 -0.40 -7.12
N GLU A 46 -0.65 -1.19 -8.00
CA GLU A 46 -1.36 -1.85 -9.10
C GLU A 46 -2.35 -2.92 -8.61
N LYS A 47 -1.95 -3.69 -7.58
CA LYS A 47 -2.74 -4.80 -7.05
C LYS A 47 -3.93 -4.33 -6.21
N PHE A 48 -3.70 -3.46 -5.25
CA PHE A 48 -4.71 -3.02 -4.30
C PHE A 48 -5.55 -1.85 -4.85
N ASN A 49 -5.01 -1.10 -5.82
CA ASN A 49 -5.62 0.12 -6.37
C ASN A 49 -6.26 1.00 -5.26
N PRO A 50 -5.47 1.42 -4.25
CA PRO A 50 -5.99 2.11 -3.09
C PRO A 50 -6.71 3.40 -3.51
N TYR A 51 -8.00 3.46 -3.21
CA TYR A 51 -8.90 4.57 -3.50
C TYR A 51 -8.62 5.81 -2.63
N LEU A 52 -8.01 5.62 -1.45
CA LEU A 52 -7.62 6.66 -0.50
C LEU A 52 -6.17 7.11 -0.67
N LYS A 53 -5.44 6.60 -1.68
CA LYS A 53 -4.08 7.04 -2.01
C LYS A 53 -3.97 8.56 -2.09
N ASP A 54 -4.98 9.22 -2.67
CA ASP A 54 -5.01 10.68 -2.81
C ASP A 54 -5.36 11.43 -1.50
N LEU A 55 -5.84 10.73 -0.47
CA LEU A 55 -6.25 11.32 0.82
C LEU A 55 -5.14 11.31 1.88
N LEU A 56 -4.12 10.48 1.69
CA LEU A 56 -3.04 10.22 2.64
C LEU A 56 -1.67 10.80 2.21
N VAL A 57 -1.63 11.52 1.07
CA VAL A 57 -0.45 12.28 0.58
C VAL A 57 -0.52 13.72 1.06
#